data_AF-A0A2T2RAV7-F1
#
_entry.id   AF-A0A2T2RAV7-F1
#
_cell.length_a   1.000
_cell.length_b   1.000
_cell.length_c   1.000
_cell.angle_alpha   90.00
_cell.angle_beta   90.00
_cell.angle_gamma   90.00
#
_symmetry.space_group_name_H-M   'P 1'
#
loop_
_entity.id
_entity.type
_entity.pdbx_description
1 polymer ?
#
loop_
_entity_poly.entity_id
_entity_poly.type
_entity_poly.pdbx_seq_one_letter_code
_entity_poly.pdbx_strand_id
1 'polypeptide(L)'
;MLAGMRIGISGKGGTGKTTVAAGLARGLARRGRSVVAIDCDSDPNLALGLGCGQFERDRRLPPAGTPMAHLVGEYGLRAADDVTVLLAAQAERAGSG
;
A
#
# COMPACT_ATOMS: atom_id res chain seq x y z
N MET A 1 -15.88 12.86 4.30
CA MET A 1 -14.57 12.69 4.96
C MET A 1 -14.53 11.31 5.61
N LEU A 2 -13.70 10.37 5.15
CA LEU A 2 -13.48 9.10 5.87
C LEU A 2 -12.48 9.38 7.00
N ALA A 3 -12.97 9.72 8.19
CA ALA A 3 -12.15 9.86 9.39
C ALA A 3 -11.84 8.46 9.94
N GLY A 4 -10.88 7.77 9.31
CA GLY A 4 -10.35 6.49 9.76
C GLY A 4 -8.98 6.63 10.41
N MET A 5 -8.60 5.65 11.23
CA MET A 5 -7.26 5.55 11.80
C MET A 5 -6.20 5.40 10.70
N ARG A 6 -5.09 6.12 10.82
CA ARG A 6 -3.94 6.04 9.91
C ARG A 6 -2.71 5.62 10.69
N ILE A 7 -1.94 4.68 10.15
CA ILE A 7 -0.75 4.13 10.81
C ILE A 7 0.42 4.27 9.84
N GLY A 8 1.46 4.98 10.27
CA GLY A 8 2.74 5.05 9.56
C GLY A 8 3.76 4.11 10.19
N ILE A 9 4.48 3.34 9.36
CA ILE A 9 5.54 2.43 9.80
C ILE A 9 6.84 2.93 9.18
N SER A 10 7.80 3.33 10.02
CA SER A 10 9.09 3.92 9.60
C SER A 10 10.26 3.25 10.31
N GLY A 11 11.47 3.42 9.77
CA GLY A 11 12.70 2.77 10.22
C GLY A 11 13.70 2.53 9.09
N LYS A 12 14.93 2.16 9.44
CA LYS A 12 16.03 1.92 8.48
C LYS A 12 15.70 0.80 7.47
N GLY A 13 16.47 0.72 6.38
CA GLY A 13 16.38 -0.40 5.43
C GLY A 13 16.58 -1.75 6.14
N GLY A 14 15.84 -2.78 5.75
CA GLY A 14 15.99 -4.13 6.29
C GLY A 14 15.42 -4.40 7.70
N THR A 15 14.83 -3.42 8.39
CA THR A 15 14.30 -3.62 9.76
C THR A 15 12.93 -4.33 9.85
N GLY A 16 12.44 -4.92 8.75
CA GLY A 16 11.17 -5.67 8.74
C GLY A 16 9.89 -4.83 8.66
N LYS A 17 9.97 -3.56 8.27
CA LYS A 17 8.80 -2.64 8.17
C LYS A 17 7.66 -3.22 7.34
N THR A 18 7.98 -3.69 6.14
CA THR A 18 7.02 -4.28 5.20
C THR A 18 6.35 -5.51 5.80
N THR A 19 7.10 -6.34 6.52
CA THR A 19 6.58 -7.50 7.25
C THR A 19 5.58 -7.09 8.33
N VAL A 20 5.92 -6.07 9.14
CA VAL A 20 5.02 -5.55 10.18
C VAL A 20 3.78 -4.92 9.55
N ALA A 21 3.93 -4.16 8.46
CA ALA A 21 2.82 -3.55 7.72
C ALA A 21 1.85 -4.61 7.18
N ALA A 22 2.37 -5.66 6.54
CA ALA A 22 1.57 -6.76 6.02
C ALA A 22 0.83 -7.51 7.14
N GLY A 23 1.53 -7.88 8.21
CA GLY A 23 0.94 -8.57 9.36
C GLY A 23 -0.16 -7.75 10.03
N LEU A 24 0.07 -6.46 10.23
CA LEU A 24 -0.90 -5.54 10.81
C LEU A 24 -2.13 -5.38 9.92
N ALA A 25 -1.94 -5.17 8.61
CA ALA A 25 -3.03 -5.01 7.65
C ALA A 25 -3.94 -6.25 7.64
N ARG A 26 -3.36 -7.45 7.51
CA ARG A 26 -4.11 -8.72 7.55
C ARG A 26 -4.79 -8.94 8.90
N GLY A 27 -4.09 -8.66 9.99
CA GLY A 27 -4.64 -8.81 11.34
C GLY A 27 -5.85 -7.92 11.59
N LEU A 28 -5.84 -6.69 11.08
CA LEU A 28 -6.98 -5.77 11.16
C LEU A 28 -8.11 -6.20 10.23
N ALA A 29 -7.80 -6.61 9.00
CA ALA A 29 -8.81 -7.05 8.02
C ALA A 29 -9.55 -8.30 8.47
N ARG A 30 -8.83 -9.29 9.01
CA ARG A 30 -9.41 -10.49 9.66
C ARG A 30 -10.32 -10.20 10.85
N ARG A 31 -10.18 -9.02 11.47
CA ARG A 31 -11.07 -8.53 12.54
C ARG A 31 -12.26 -7.73 11.99
N GLY A 32 -12.53 -7.81 10.68
CA GLY A 32 -13.66 -7.16 10.02
C GLY A 32 -13.46 -5.67 9.74
N ARG A 33 -12.22 -5.16 9.80
CA ARG A 33 -11.95 -3.75 9.47
C ARG A 33 -11.71 -3.59 7.98
N SER A 34 -12.21 -2.50 7.41
CA SER A 34 -11.80 -2.05 6.07
C SER A 34 -10.37 -1.52 6.15
N VAL A 35 -9.46 -2.13 5.39
CA VAL A 35 -8.02 -1.81 5.41
C VAL A 35 -7.55 -1.44 4.00
N VAL A 36 -6.93 -0.27 3.91
CA VAL A 36 -6.15 0.14 2.75
C VAL A 36 -4.68 0.20 3.19
N ALA A 37 -3.86 -0.61 2.56
CA ALA A 37 -2.41 -0.61 2.73
C ALA A 37 -1.79 0.21 1.59
N ILE A 38 -0.82 1.07 1.90
CA ILE A 38 -0.14 1.90 0.91
C ILE A 38 1.34 1.55 0.95
N ASP A 39 1.89 1.16 -0.20
CA ASP A 39 3.33 0.94 -0.37
C ASP A 39 3.92 2.17 -1.07
N CYS A 40 4.75 2.92 -0.36
CA CYS A 40 5.43 4.11 -0.88
C CYS A 40 6.91 3.82 -1.22
N ASP A 41 7.34 2.56 -1.18
CA ASP A 41 8.71 2.21 -1.54
C ASP A 41 8.90 2.17 -3.07
N SER A 42 10.11 2.48 -3.51
CA SER A 42 10.52 2.41 -4.91
C SER A 42 10.55 0.97 -5.45
N ASP A 43 10.77 -0.01 -4.57
CA ASP A 43 10.60 -1.45 -4.87
C ASP A 43 9.44 -2.02 -4.04
N PRO A 44 8.22 -2.06 -4.60
CA PRO A 44 7.02 -2.41 -3.86
C PRO A 44 6.99 -3.90 -3.49
N ASN A 45 7.19 -4.18 -2.21
CA ASN A 45 7.22 -5.53 -1.66
C ASN A 45 5.98 -5.84 -0.79
N LEU A 46 5.17 -4.84 -0.45
CA LEU A 46 4.00 -5.02 0.41
C LEU A 46 2.91 -5.85 -0.25
N ALA A 47 2.63 -5.62 -1.53
CA ALA A 47 1.65 -6.39 -2.29
C ALA A 47 2.03 -7.88 -2.34
N LEU A 48 3.31 -8.20 -2.58
CA LEU A 48 3.82 -9.57 -2.52
C LEU A 48 3.65 -10.17 -1.11
N GLY A 49 4.02 -9.42 -0.07
CA GLY A 49 3.84 -9.85 1.33
C GLY A 49 2.38 -10.06 1.75
N LEU A 50 1.44 -9.44 1.04
CA LEU A 50 -0.01 -9.61 1.22
C LEU A 50 -0.62 -10.68 0.30
N GLY A 51 0.21 -11.40 -0.46
CA GLY A 51 -0.23 -12.49 -1.32
C GLY A 51 -0.83 -12.05 -2.66
N CYS A 52 -0.60 -10.79 -3.08
CA CYS A 52 -0.81 -10.44 -4.47
C CYS A 52 0.17 -11.23 -5.33
N GLY A 53 -0.34 -11.89 -6.37
CA GLY A 53 0.47 -12.60 -7.35
C GLY A 53 1.23 -11.63 -8.26
N GLN A 54 1.17 -11.86 -9.57
CA GLN A 54 1.70 -10.89 -10.54
C GLN A 54 0.83 -9.64 -10.55
N PHE A 55 1.45 -8.47 -10.40
CA PHE A 55 0.83 -7.16 -10.53
C PHE A 55 1.76 -6.22 -11.28
N GLU A 56 1.19 -5.22 -11.95
CA GLU A 56 1.95 -4.18 -12.62
C GLU A 56 2.64 -3.29 -11.58
N ARG A 57 3.97 -3.31 -11.58
CA ARG A 57 4.80 -2.51 -10.66
C ARG A 57 4.84 -1.03 -11.04
N ASP A 58 4.68 -0.73 -12.33
CA ASP A 58 4.78 0.63 -12.88
C ASP A 58 3.44 1.38 -12.90
N ARG A 59 2.52 1.00 -12.01
CA ARG A 59 1.17 1.58 -11.98
C ARG A 59 1.22 3.01 -11.43
N ARG A 60 1.05 4.00 -12.30
CA ARG A 60 0.98 5.41 -11.88
C ARG A 60 -0.30 5.67 -11.10
N LEU A 61 -0.15 6.28 -9.93
CA LEU A 61 -1.27 6.89 -9.22
C LEU A 61 -1.77 8.15 -9.95
N PRO A 62 -3.05 8.50 -9.79
CA PRO A 62 -3.63 9.73 -10.32
C PRO A 62 -3.06 10.96 -9.57
N PRO A 63 -3.35 12.19 -10.04
CA PRO A 63 -2.80 13.41 -9.45
C PRO A 63 -3.03 13.55 -7.94
N ALA A 64 -2.17 14.33 -7.30
CA ALA A 64 -2.37 14.70 -5.90
C ALA A 64 -3.76 15.32 -5.69
N GLY A 65 -4.42 14.93 -4.60
CA GLY A 65 -5.78 15.39 -4.28
C GLY A 65 -6.90 14.52 -4.83
N THR A 66 -6.61 13.47 -5.61
CA THR A 66 -7.63 12.50 -6.02
C THR A 66 -8.36 11.90 -4.80
N PRO A 67 -9.71 11.87 -4.79
CA PRO A 67 -10.46 11.31 -3.68
C PRO A 67 -10.09 9.87 -3.38
N MET A 68 -9.97 9.53 -2.09
CA MET A 68 -9.54 8.20 -1.68
C MET A 68 -10.46 7.08 -2.16
N ALA A 69 -11.77 7.34 -2.28
CA ALA A 69 -12.71 6.39 -2.84
C ALA A 69 -12.37 6.00 -4.30
N HIS A 70 -11.94 6.99 -5.11
CA HIS A 70 -11.53 6.76 -6.48
C HIS A 70 -10.18 6.05 -6.55
N LEU A 71 -9.22 6.43 -5.70
CA LEU A 71 -7.94 5.73 -5.56
C LEU A 71 -8.15 4.24 -5.24
N VAL A 72 -8.96 3.94 -4.22
CA VAL A 72 -9.26 2.57 -3.80
C VAL A 72 -10.00 1.79 -4.90
N GLY A 73 -10.96 2.42 -5.58
CA GLY A 73 -11.80 1.76 -6.58
C GLY A 73 -11.08 1.46 -7.89
N GLU A 74 -10.23 2.37 -8.37
CA GLU A 74 -9.62 2.26 -9.71
C GLU A 74 -8.17 1.75 -9.64
N TYR A 75 -7.42 2.14 -8.62
CA TYR A 75 -5.99 1.87 -8.49
C TYR A 75 -5.67 0.80 -7.44
N GLY A 76 -6.65 0.43 -6.61
CA GLY A 76 -6.50 -0.60 -5.59
C GLY A 76 -6.28 -2.00 -6.16
N LEU A 77 -5.29 -2.71 -5.63
CA LEU A 77 -5.11 -4.15 -5.83
C LEU A 77 -5.75 -4.89 -4.66
N ARG A 78 -6.53 -5.94 -4.95
CA ARG A 78 -7.12 -6.78 -3.91
C ARG A 78 -6.13 -7.89 -3.54
N ALA A 79 -5.78 -7.94 -2.27
CA ALA A 79 -4.86 -8.90 -1.69
C ALA A 79 -5.60 -9.91 -0.78
N ALA A 80 -4.84 -10.76 -0.10
CA ALA A 80 -5.41 -11.70 0.86
C ALA A 80 -6.17 -10.99 2.00
N ASP A 81 -7.13 -11.70 2.59
CA ASP A 81 -7.96 -11.22 3.70
C ASP A 81 -8.70 -9.91 3.40
N ASP A 82 -8.99 -9.64 2.12
CA ASP A 82 -9.74 -8.47 1.62
C ASP A 82 -9.03 -7.11 1.80
N VAL A 83 -7.71 -7.13 2.01
CA VAL A 83 -6.90 -5.91 2.07
C VAL A 83 -6.81 -5.28 0.68
N THR A 84 -7.11 -3.99 0.57
CA THR A 84 -6.76 -3.22 -0.64
C THR A 84 -5.37 -2.66 -0.52
N VAL A 85 -4.55 -2.84 -1.55
CA VAL A 85 -3.18 -2.30 -1.63
C VAL A 85 -3.12 -1.21 -2.70
N LEU A 86 -2.61 -0.04 -2.33
CA LEU A 86 -2.24 1.03 -3.26
C LEU A 86 -0.72 1.04 -3.41
N LEU A 87 -0.26 0.86 -4.64
CA LEU A 87 1.15 1.00 -4.98
C LEU A 87 1.41 2.45 -5.35
N ALA A 88 2.02 3.19 -4.42
CA ALA A 88 2.39 4.58 -4.57
C ALA A 88 3.87 4.69 -4.96
N ALA A 89 4.28 4.00 -6.03
CA ALA A 89 5.61 4.20 -6.58
C ALA A 89 5.62 5.54 -7.36
N GLN A 90 6.31 6.54 -6.84
CA GLN A 90 6.65 7.73 -7.62
C GLN A 90 7.81 7.35 -8.54
N ALA A 91 7.52 6.84 -9.74
CA ALA A 91 8.50 6.77 -10.81
C ALA A 91 8.74 8.18 -11.37
N GLU A 92 9.44 9.02 -10.60
CA GLU A 92 10.20 10.18 -11.09
C GLU A 92 11.02 10.80 -9.95
N ARG A 93 12.35 10.81 -10.13
CA ARG A 93 13.45 11.28 -9.25
C ARG A 93 14.06 10.25 -8.29
N ALA A 94 14.48 9.10 -8.83
CA ALA A 94 15.76 8.52 -8.45
C ALA A 94 16.87 9.19 -9.29
N GLY A 95 17.02 10.51 -9.14
CA GLY A 95 18.17 11.25 -9.66
C GLY A 95 19.13 11.45 -8.50
N SER A 96 20.29 10.80 -8.58
CA SER A 96 21.47 11.16 -7.81
C SER A 96 21.80 12.63 -8.08
N GLY A 97 21.49 13.49 -7.12
CA GLY A 97 21.86 14.90 -7.06
C GLY A 97 21.97 15.31 -5.60
#